data_AF-A0A0F3PIW3-F1
#
_entry.id   AF-A0A0F3PIW3-F1
#
_cell.length_a   1.000
_cell.length_b   1.000
_cell.length_c   1.000
_cell.angle_alpha   90.00
_cell.angle_beta   90.00
_cell.angle_gamma   90.00
#
_symmetry.space_group_name_H-M   'P 1'
#
loop_
_entity.id
_entity.type
_entity.pdbx_description
1 polymer ?
#
loop_
_entity_poly.entity_id
_entity_poly.type
_entity_poly.pdbx_seq_one_letter_code
_entity_poly.pdbx_strand_id
1 'polypeptide(L)'
;MLSNWTVRYGTNIDDDILSCFVHYCLDSKDIKLEDIKSIQDKDRILLLLDGYDEVAVLSQSNLDYRDIMDSVFQYKNIVMNSRPNAVIEAMSNRFERKVDNTGWDSEGIEQQYVHKNFEYDKELGTPLKIFLDTHSQIKAICEVPINTELICLVWSDQTIRDKFQKKTVIKILI
;
A
#
# COMPACT_ATOMS: atom_id res chain seq x y z
N MET A 1 11.90 -9.18 21.93
CA MET A 1 12.85 -8.61 20.94
C MET A 1 12.02 -7.95 19.85
N LEU A 2 11.67 -6.68 20.04
CA LEU A 2 11.04 -5.85 19.01
C LEU A 2 12.14 -4.91 18.52
N SER A 3 12.80 -5.27 17.42
CA SER A 3 13.77 -4.38 16.79
C SER A 3 12.99 -3.23 16.12
N ASN A 4 13.33 -2.02 16.55
CA ASN A 4 12.75 -0.74 16.16
C ASN A 4 12.63 -0.59 14.64
N TRP A 5 11.41 -0.63 14.13
CA TRP A 5 11.07 -0.06 12.84
C TRP A 5 10.90 1.45 13.02
N THR A 6 11.95 2.23 12.74
CA THR A 6 11.84 3.69 12.67
C THR A 6 11.30 4.08 11.30
N VAL A 7 9.98 4.20 11.18
CA VAL A 7 9.34 4.83 10.01
C VAL A 7 9.67 6.32 10.05
N ARG A 8 10.44 6.80 9.08
CA ARG A 8 10.75 8.22 8.89
C ARG A 8 10.17 8.69 7.57
N TYR A 9 8.90 9.12 7.58
CA TYR A 9 8.42 9.99 6.51
C TYR A 9 8.95 11.40 6.81
N GLY A 10 9.99 11.80 6.08
CA GLY A 10 10.47 13.18 6.05
C GLY A 10 9.47 14.09 5.33
N THR A 11 9.44 15.37 5.69
CA THR A 11 8.48 16.36 5.19
C THR A 11 8.83 16.95 3.82
N ASN A 12 9.90 16.47 3.18
CA ASN A 12 10.31 16.89 1.85
C ASN A 12 10.29 15.67 0.93
N ILE A 13 9.59 15.79 -0.19
CA ILE A 13 9.69 14.84 -1.30
C ILE A 13 11.12 15.00 -1.82
N ASP A 14 11.98 14.01 -1.56
CA ASP A 14 13.37 14.02 -2.03
C ASP A 14 13.40 14.07 -3.56
N ASP A 15 14.24 14.94 -4.12
CA ASP A 15 14.39 15.17 -5.57
C ASP A 15 15.00 13.96 -6.33
N ASP A 16 15.36 12.88 -5.61
CA ASP A 16 16.04 11.72 -6.17
C ASP A 16 15.03 10.62 -6.53
N ILE A 17 14.59 10.64 -7.79
CA ILE A 17 13.63 9.71 -8.40
C ILE A 17 13.97 8.24 -8.11
N LEU A 18 15.26 7.91 -7.91
CA LEU A 18 15.72 6.56 -7.59
C LEU A 18 15.33 6.07 -6.20
N SER A 19 15.16 6.97 -5.22
CA SER A 19 14.77 6.63 -3.85
C SER A 19 13.35 6.04 -3.77
N CYS A 20 12.46 6.42 -4.68
CA CYS A 20 11.11 5.89 -4.78
C CYS A 20 11.08 4.42 -5.25
N PHE A 21 12.09 3.97 -6.00
CA PHE A 21 12.03 2.69 -6.69
C PHE A 21 12.71 1.53 -5.99
N VAL A 22 13.72 1.79 -5.17
CA VAL A 22 14.59 0.72 -4.66
C VAL A 22 14.75 0.85 -3.16
N HIS A 23 13.89 0.17 -2.41
CA HIS A 23 14.16 -0.05 -0.99
C HIS A 23 15.18 -1.18 -0.85
N TYR A 24 16.45 -0.88 -1.12
CA TYR A 24 17.54 -1.82 -0.85
C TYR A 24 17.75 -1.90 0.66
N CYS A 25 17.95 -3.09 1.21
CA CYS A 25 18.31 -3.30 2.62
C CYS A 25 19.74 -2.84 2.96
N LEU A 26 20.18 -1.71 2.41
CA LEU A 26 21.40 -1.01 2.82
C LEU A 26 21.00 0.39 3.26
N ASP A 27 21.59 0.79 4.38
CA ASP A 27 21.47 2.04 5.12
C ASP A 27 21.97 3.27 4.32
N SER A 28 21.65 3.37 3.02
CA SER A 28 22.19 4.34 2.08
C SER A 28 21.10 5.26 1.58
N LYS A 29 21.24 6.55 1.88
CA LYS A 29 20.29 7.60 1.52
C LYS A 29 20.23 7.92 0.03
N ASP A 30 21.22 7.52 -0.76
CA ASP A 30 21.24 7.77 -2.21
C ASP A 30 21.74 6.51 -2.93
N ILE A 31 20.89 5.84 -3.71
CA ILE A 31 21.31 4.75 -4.60
C ILE A 31 21.51 5.37 -5.99
N LYS A 32 22.73 5.35 -6.52
CA LYS A 32 22.99 5.87 -7.86
C LYS A 32 22.65 4.82 -8.91
N LEU A 33 22.20 5.26 -10.09
CA LEU A 33 21.93 4.37 -11.22
C LEU A 33 23.14 3.49 -11.60
N GLU A 34 24.35 4.03 -11.49
CA GLU A 34 25.57 3.27 -11.79
C GLU A 34 25.82 2.14 -10.78
N ASP A 35 25.36 2.29 -9.53
CA ASP A 35 25.42 1.22 -8.54
C ASP A 35 24.46 0.10 -8.95
N ILE A 36 23.25 0.43 -9.39
CA ILE A 36 22.26 -0.55 -9.90
C ILE A 36 22.79 -1.27 -11.15
N LYS A 37 23.44 -0.56 -12.05
CA LYS A 37 23.99 -1.15 -13.29
C LYS A 37 25.18 -2.06 -13.02
N SER A 38 26.04 -1.70 -12.07
CA SER A 38 27.32 -2.37 -11.79
C SER A 38 27.19 -3.65 -10.95
N ILE A 39 26.04 -3.85 -10.30
CA ILE A 39 25.73 -5.08 -9.56
C ILE A 39 25.89 -6.30 -10.47
N GLN A 40 26.75 -7.22 -10.03
CA GLN A 40 26.95 -8.53 -10.65
C GLN A 40 25.88 -9.51 -10.19
N ASP A 41 25.69 -10.62 -10.92
CA ASP A 41 24.76 -11.69 -10.57
C ASP A 41 23.29 -11.24 -10.39
N LYS A 42 22.81 -10.34 -11.26
CA LYS A 42 21.44 -9.78 -11.26
C LYS A 42 20.34 -10.85 -11.21
N ASP A 43 20.59 -12.05 -11.74
CA ASP A 43 19.66 -13.18 -11.70
C ASP A 43 19.35 -13.70 -10.29
N ARG A 44 20.21 -13.41 -9.30
CA ARG A 44 20.03 -13.81 -7.90
C ARG A 44 19.40 -12.73 -7.03
N ILE A 45 19.06 -11.59 -7.63
CA ILE A 45 18.55 -10.42 -6.92
C ILE A 45 17.06 -10.27 -7.20
N LEU A 46 16.32 -9.90 -6.15
CA LEU A 46 14.91 -9.52 -6.22
C LEU A 46 14.81 -8.01 -6.02
N LEU A 47 14.26 -7.31 -7.00
CA LEU A 47 13.91 -5.90 -6.88
C LEU A 47 12.44 -5.76 -6.48
N LEU A 48 12.18 -4.94 -5.47
CA LEU A 48 10.85 -4.55 -5.03
C LEU A 48 10.66 -3.07 -5.37
N LEU A 49 9.78 -2.79 -6.32
CA LEU A 49 9.45 -1.45 -6.78
C LEU A 49 8.08 -1.05 -6.23
N ASP A 50 8.05 0.00 -5.41
CA ASP A 50 6.83 0.53 -4.79
C ASP A 50 6.39 1.81 -5.52
N GLY A 51 5.11 1.98 -5.80
CA GLY A 51 4.52 3.19 -6.34
C GLY A 51 4.89 3.56 -7.79
N TYR A 52 4.91 2.62 -8.75
CA TYR A 52 5.23 2.96 -10.16
C TYR A 52 4.33 4.07 -10.73
N ASP A 53 3.11 4.25 -10.22
CA ASP A 53 2.21 5.31 -10.68
C ASP A 53 2.68 6.74 -10.36
N GLU A 54 3.51 6.92 -9.34
CA GLU A 54 4.01 8.24 -8.92
C GLU A 54 4.96 8.87 -9.94
N VAL A 55 5.47 8.04 -10.84
CA VAL A 55 6.65 8.26 -11.67
C VAL A 55 6.42 7.83 -13.11
N ALA A 56 5.33 7.10 -13.39
CA ALA A 56 4.91 6.67 -14.73
C ALA A 56 4.83 7.83 -15.74
N VAL A 57 4.44 9.03 -15.30
CA VAL A 57 4.36 10.22 -16.18
C VAL A 57 5.75 10.72 -16.58
N LEU A 58 6.76 10.57 -15.73
CA LEU A 58 8.13 11.00 -15.99
C LEU A 58 8.79 10.18 -17.12
N SER A 59 8.31 8.97 -17.37
CA SER A 59 8.77 8.10 -18.47
C SER A 59 8.56 8.70 -19.87
N GLN A 60 7.62 9.64 -20.00
CA GLN A 60 7.28 10.23 -21.29
C GLN A 60 8.19 11.41 -21.64
N SER A 61 8.70 12.12 -20.64
CA SER A 61 9.41 13.39 -20.80
C SER A 61 10.88 13.37 -20.39
N ASN A 62 11.34 12.35 -19.66
CA ASN A 62 12.70 12.30 -19.13
C ASN A 62 13.49 11.08 -19.68
N LEU A 63 14.61 11.35 -20.36
CA LEU A 63 15.51 10.32 -20.89
C LEU A 63 16.19 9.52 -19.78
N ASP A 64 16.59 10.18 -18.69
CA ASP A 64 17.28 9.53 -17.56
C ASP A 64 16.39 8.48 -16.91
N TYR A 65 15.07 8.73 -16.84
CA TYR A 65 14.10 7.78 -16.33
C TYR A 65 13.99 6.51 -17.18
N ARG A 66 14.04 6.66 -18.51
CA ARG A 66 13.99 5.50 -19.42
C ARG A 66 15.22 4.63 -19.22
N ASP A 67 16.39 5.25 -19.08
CA ASP A 67 17.65 4.53 -18.84
C ASP A 67 17.64 3.82 -17.48
N ILE A 68 17.03 4.41 -16.46
CA ILE A 68 16.82 3.77 -15.15
C ILE A 68 15.92 2.54 -15.31
N MET A 69 14.74 2.70 -15.91
CA MET A 69 13.80 1.60 -16.08
C MET A 69 14.40 0.47 -16.92
N ASP A 70 15.09 0.78 -18.01
CA ASP A 70 15.76 -0.21 -18.84
C ASP A 70 16.86 -0.94 -18.06
N SER A 71 17.56 -0.27 -17.14
CA SER A 71 18.53 -0.89 -16.23
C SER A 71 17.86 -1.79 -15.20
N VAL A 72 16.73 -1.36 -14.63
CA VAL A 72 15.92 -2.15 -13.68
C VAL A 72 15.37 -3.40 -14.36
N PHE A 73 14.93 -3.33 -15.61
CA PHE A 73 14.42 -4.47 -16.37
C PHE A 73 15.51 -5.45 -16.84
N GLN A 74 16.79 -5.18 -16.58
CA GLN A 74 17.85 -6.20 -16.72
C GLN A 74 17.80 -7.26 -15.61
N TYR A 75 17.09 -6.98 -14.51
CA TYR A 75 16.92 -7.92 -13.41
C TYR A 75 15.81 -8.92 -13.74
N LYS A 76 16.09 -10.20 -13.49
CA LYS A 76 15.13 -11.27 -13.77
C LYS A 76 13.97 -11.30 -12.78
N ASN A 77 14.24 -11.02 -11.51
CA ASN A 77 13.23 -11.10 -10.45
C ASN A 77 12.85 -9.68 -10.02
N ILE A 78 11.67 -9.24 -10.46
CA ILE A 78 11.12 -7.93 -10.15
C ILE A 78 9.69 -8.11 -9.68
N VAL A 79 9.37 -7.51 -8.53
CA VAL A 79 8.00 -7.30 -8.08
C VAL A 79 7.76 -5.80 -8.08
N MET A 80 6.75 -5.37 -8.81
CA MET A 80 6.36 -3.98 -8.92
C MET A 80 4.90 -3.85 -8.51
N ASN A 81 4.59 -2.87 -7.68
CA ASN A 81 3.21 -2.47 -7.43
C ASN A 81 2.92 -1.13 -8.15
N SER A 82 1.65 -0.88 -8.40
CA SER A 82 1.18 0.36 -9.01
C SER A 82 -0.32 0.47 -8.90
N ARG A 83 -0.85 1.69 -8.97
CA ARG A 83 -2.27 1.90 -9.24
C ARG A 83 -2.64 1.46 -10.67
N PRO A 84 -3.83 0.87 -10.90
CA PRO A 84 -4.24 0.36 -12.20
C PRO A 84 -4.17 1.39 -13.35
N ASN A 85 -4.43 2.67 -13.03
CA ASN A 85 -4.52 3.73 -14.03
C ASN A 85 -3.16 4.15 -14.63
N ALA A 86 -2.04 3.78 -14.02
CA ALA A 86 -0.72 4.17 -14.50
C ALA A 86 -0.03 3.09 -15.36
N VAL A 87 -0.49 1.83 -15.26
CA VAL A 87 0.13 0.71 -15.97
C VAL A 87 -0.47 0.57 -17.35
N ILE A 88 0.24 1.08 -18.36
CA ILE A 88 -0.10 0.85 -19.76
C ILE A 88 0.17 -0.59 -20.19
N GLU A 89 -0.50 -1.05 -21.24
CA GLU A 89 -0.38 -2.43 -21.75
C GLU A 89 1.08 -2.82 -22.05
N ALA A 90 1.86 -1.92 -22.66
CA ALA A 90 3.28 -2.15 -22.95
C ALA A 90 4.12 -2.43 -21.69
N MET A 91 3.78 -1.78 -20.56
CA MET A 91 4.45 -2.03 -19.28
C MET A 91 3.96 -3.35 -18.67
N SER A 92 2.64 -3.58 -18.70
CA SER A 92 2.02 -4.82 -18.22
C SER A 92 2.58 -6.07 -18.90
N ASN A 93 2.88 -5.99 -20.20
CA ASN A 93 3.41 -7.10 -20.99
C ASN A 93 4.88 -7.45 -20.70
N ARG A 94 5.59 -6.62 -19.91
CA ARG A 94 6.95 -6.96 -19.43
C ARG A 94 6.94 -7.96 -18.27
N PHE A 95 5.80 -8.17 -17.62
CA PHE A 95 5.67 -9.05 -16.47
C PHE A 95 5.00 -10.37 -16.85
N GLU A 96 5.62 -11.49 -16.46
CA GLU A 96 5.07 -12.84 -16.65
C GLU A 96 3.80 -13.06 -15.82
N ARG A 97 3.75 -12.48 -14.61
CA ARG A 97 2.65 -12.64 -13.68
C ARG A 97 2.06 -11.29 -13.30
N LYS A 98 0.74 -11.27 -13.17
CA LYS A 98 -0.06 -10.10 -12.80
C LYS A 98 -0.93 -10.52 -11.62
N VAL A 99 -0.87 -9.75 -10.54
CA VAL A 99 -1.59 -10.04 -9.30
C VAL A 99 -2.33 -8.78 -8.91
N ASP A 100 -3.64 -8.89 -8.76
CA ASP A 100 -4.49 -7.79 -8.33
C ASP A 100 -4.71 -7.89 -6.83
N ASN A 101 -4.47 -6.78 -6.13
CA ASN A 101 -4.87 -6.65 -4.74
C ASN A 101 -6.34 -6.21 -4.69
N THR A 102 -7.23 -7.14 -4.36
CA THR A 102 -8.68 -6.92 -4.30
C THR A 102 -9.16 -6.47 -2.92
N GLY A 103 -8.27 -6.30 -1.95
CA GLY A 103 -8.59 -5.91 -0.59
C GLY A 103 -9.02 -7.10 0.29
N TRP A 104 -9.80 -6.80 1.32
CA TRP A 104 -10.34 -7.78 2.25
C TRP A 104 -11.66 -8.34 1.76
N ASP A 105 -11.83 -9.65 1.96
CA ASP A 105 -13.16 -10.24 1.99
C ASP A 105 -13.81 -10.03 3.37
N SER A 106 -15.07 -10.46 3.51
CA SER A 106 -15.79 -10.32 4.78
C SER A 106 -15.10 -11.02 5.95
N GLU A 107 -14.44 -12.15 5.71
CA GLU A 107 -13.68 -12.86 6.74
C GLU A 107 -12.41 -12.09 7.14
N GLY A 108 -11.70 -11.51 6.17
CA GLY A 108 -10.56 -10.63 6.37
C GLY A 108 -10.88 -9.43 7.24
N ILE A 109 -11.99 -8.74 6.95
CA ILE A 109 -12.46 -7.61 7.76
C ILE A 109 -12.72 -8.06 9.21
N GLU A 110 -13.52 -9.11 9.39
CA GLU A 110 -13.99 -9.52 10.72
C GLU A 110 -12.93 -10.24 11.55
N GLN A 111 -12.35 -11.31 11.01
CA GLN A 111 -11.48 -12.22 11.74
C GLN A 111 -10.02 -11.78 11.70
N GLN A 112 -9.57 -11.22 10.59
CA GLN A 112 -8.15 -10.89 10.43
C GLN A 112 -7.82 -9.47 10.89
N TYR A 113 -8.76 -8.53 10.78
CA TYR A 113 -8.53 -7.15 11.17
C TYR A 113 -9.26 -6.75 12.45
N VAL A 114 -10.60 -6.72 12.46
CA VAL A 114 -11.39 -6.23 13.61
C VAL A 114 -11.09 -7.06 14.87
N HIS A 115 -11.11 -8.39 14.76
CA HIS A 115 -10.81 -9.25 15.90
C HIS A 115 -9.41 -9.04 16.46
N LYS A 116 -8.39 -8.91 15.59
CA LYS A 116 -7.01 -8.67 16.03
C LYS A 116 -6.81 -7.28 16.61
N ASN A 117 -7.41 -6.26 16.00
CA ASN A 117 -7.31 -4.87 16.46
C ASN A 117 -7.92 -4.67 17.86
N PHE A 118 -8.94 -5.45 18.20
CA PHE A 118 -9.64 -5.39 19.49
C PHE A 118 -9.51 -6.67 20.31
N GLU A 119 -8.40 -7.41 20.15
CA GLU A 119 -8.16 -8.69 20.85
C GLU A 119 -8.32 -8.54 22.38
N TYR A 120 -7.81 -7.42 22.92
CA TYR A 120 -7.84 -7.10 24.35
C TYR A 120 -9.03 -6.21 24.75
N ASP A 121 -9.73 -5.61 23.77
CA ASP A 121 -10.85 -4.67 23.99
C ASP A 121 -12.13 -5.21 23.36
N LYS A 122 -12.55 -6.40 23.81
CA LYS A 122 -13.73 -7.11 23.26
C LYS A 122 -15.03 -6.30 23.36
N GLU A 123 -15.11 -5.37 24.31
CA GLU A 123 -16.22 -4.43 24.47
C GLU A 123 -16.32 -3.41 23.33
N LEU A 124 -15.23 -3.18 22.58
CA LEU A 124 -15.20 -2.35 21.37
C LEU A 124 -15.35 -3.20 20.10
N GLY A 125 -14.65 -4.33 20.04
CA GLY A 125 -14.63 -5.20 18.86
C GLY A 125 -15.97 -5.88 18.58
N THR A 126 -16.66 -6.37 19.61
CA THR A 126 -17.95 -7.07 19.43
C THR A 126 -19.03 -6.13 18.89
N PRO A 127 -19.22 -4.91 19.44
CA PRO A 127 -20.17 -3.95 18.86
C PRO A 127 -19.80 -3.48 17.45
N LEU A 128 -18.51 -3.29 17.14
CA LEU A 128 -18.09 -2.93 15.78
C LEU A 128 -18.46 -4.01 14.77
N LYS A 129 -18.22 -5.28 15.12
CA LYS A 129 -18.63 -6.40 14.27
C LYS A 129 -20.13 -6.38 13.99
N ILE A 130 -20.96 -6.26 15.03
CA ILE A 130 -22.43 -6.18 14.89
C ILE A 130 -22.82 -4.97 14.02
N PHE A 131 -22.15 -3.83 14.21
CA PHE A 131 -22.37 -2.64 13.40
C PHE A 131 -22.07 -2.88 11.92
N LEU A 132 -20.93 -3.49 11.57
CA LEU A 132 -20.58 -3.81 10.19
C LEU A 132 -21.53 -4.83 9.57
N ASP A 133 -21.97 -5.84 10.34
CA ASP A 133 -22.93 -6.86 9.87
C ASP A 133 -24.32 -6.28 9.59
N THR A 134 -24.71 -5.22 10.30
CA THR A 134 -26.00 -4.53 10.11
C THR A 134 -25.94 -3.41 9.08
N HIS A 135 -24.74 -2.95 8.69
CA HIS A 135 -24.53 -1.85 7.75
C HIS A 135 -23.64 -2.27 6.58
N SER A 136 -24.20 -3.05 5.65
CA SER A 136 -23.47 -3.63 4.50
C SER A 136 -22.71 -2.61 3.64
N GLN A 137 -23.22 -1.38 3.50
CA GLN A 137 -22.52 -0.31 2.77
C GLN A 137 -21.21 0.10 3.44
N ILE A 138 -21.19 0.16 4.78
CA ILE A 138 -19.98 0.48 5.53
C ILE A 138 -19.02 -0.70 5.51
N LYS A 139 -19.55 -1.93 5.58
CA LYS A 139 -18.77 -3.15 5.43
C LYS A 139 -18.09 -3.22 4.06
N ALA A 140 -18.79 -2.87 2.98
CA ALA A 140 -18.22 -2.80 1.63
C ALA A 140 -17.10 -1.76 1.52
N ILE A 141 -17.23 -0.60 2.17
CA ILE A 141 -16.15 0.40 2.24
C ILE A 141 -14.90 -0.17 2.93
N CYS A 142 -15.08 -1.06 3.91
CA CYS A 142 -13.98 -1.73 4.62
C CYS A 142 -13.30 -2.83 3.80
N GLU A 143 -13.80 -3.22 2.63
CA GLU A 143 -13.04 -4.10 1.73
C GLU A 143 -11.68 -3.48 1.37
N VAL A 144 -11.57 -2.14 1.40
CA VAL A 144 -10.27 -1.46 1.31
C VAL A 144 -9.58 -1.47 2.69
N PRO A 145 -8.36 -2.03 2.82
CA PRO A 145 -7.69 -2.17 4.12
C PRO A 145 -7.53 -0.89 4.92
N ILE A 146 -7.16 0.22 4.28
CA ILE A 146 -7.01 1.52 4.97
C ILE A 146 -8.33 2.00 5.58
N ASN A 147 -9.46 1.71 4.94
CA ASN A 147 -10.76 2.07 5.49
C ASN A 147 -11.13 1.21 6.69
N THR A 148 -10.70 -0.06 6.70
CA THR A 148 -10.87 -0.92 7.89
C THR A 148 -10.07 -0.39 9.08
N GLU A 149 -8.85 0.09 8.83
CA GLU A 149 -8.05 0.74 9.87
C GLU A 149 -8.73 2.02 10.40
N LEU A 150 -9.16 2.88 9.49
CA LEU A 150 -9.84 4.13 9.83
C LEU A 150 -11.11 3.87 10.64
N ILE A 151 -11.93 2.88 10.27
CA ILE A 151 -13.15 2.58 11.04
C ILE A 151 -12.78 2.06 12.43
N CYS A 152 -11.73 1.25 12.58
CA CYS A 152 -11.29 0.78 13.90
C CYS A 152 -10.78 1.92 14.78
N LEU A 153 -9.98 2.84 14.21
CA LEU A 153 -9.49 4.03 14.90
C LEU A 153 -10.65 4.94 15.34
N VAL A 154 -11.55 5.25 14.42
CA VAL A 154 -12.71 6.11 14.68
C VAL A 154 -13.68 5.45 15.67
N TRP A 155 -13.86 4.14 15.58
CA TRP A 155 -14.69 3.38 16.51
C TRP A 155 -14.09 3.35 17.92
N SER A 156 -12.79 3.57 18.09
CA SER A 156 -12.15 3.61 19.41
C SER A 156 -12.49 4.88 20.19
N ASP A 157 -13.04 5.92 19.54
CA ASP A 157 -13.53 7.14 20.18
C ASP A 157 -15.00 7.01 20.64
N GLN A 158 -15.25 7.19 21.95
CA GLN A 158 -16.60 7.10 22.53
C GLN A 158 -17.58 8.12 21.95
N THR A 159 -17.13 9.36 21.72
CA THR A 159 -17.97 10.44 21.18
C THR A 159 -18.44 10.12 19.78
N ILE A 160 -17.60 9.46 18.98
CA ILE A 160 -17.96 9.04 17.63
C ILE A 160 -18.86 7.81 17.65
N ARG A 161 -18.58 6.81 18.50
CA ARG A 161 -19.49 5.65 18.68
C ARG A 161 -20.91 6.09 19.02
N ASP A 162 -21.05 7.03 19.94
CA ASP A 162 -22.36 7.56 20.33
C ASP A 162 -23.10 8.22 19.16
N LYS A 163 -22.38 8.83 18.21
CA LYS A 163 -22.97 9.44 17.00
C LYS A 163 -23.45 8.37 16.01
N PHE A 164 -22.70 7.28 15.84
CA PHE A 164 -23.12 6.15 15.01
C PHE A 164 -24.38 5.47 15.56
N GLN A 165 -24.52 5.39 16.89
CA GLN A 165 -25.70 4.81 17.54
C GLN A 165 -26.93 5.74 17.48
N LYS A 166 -26.73 7.07 17.43
CA LYS A 166 -27.84 8.06 17.46
C LYS A 166 -28.36 8.49 16.08
N LYS A 167 -27.64 8.24 14.98
CA LYS A 167 -28.05 8.62 13.62
C LYS A 167 -28.28 7.41 12.73
N THR A 168 -29.53 7.00 12.58
CA THR A 168 -29.99 5.91 11.70
C THR A 168 -29.83 6.20 10.19
N VAL A 169 -29.29 7.34 9.76
CA VAL A 169 -29.07 7.62 8.32
C VAL A 169 -27.78 8.41 8.12
N ILE A 170 -26.73 7.73 7.69
CA ILE A 170 -25.59 8.38 7.05
C ILE A 170 -25.99 8.59 5.59
N LYS A 171 -26.42 9.80 5.23
CA LYS A 171 -26.53 10.19 3.82
C LYS A 171 -25.13 10.51 3.32
N ILE A 172 -24.50 9.55 2.64
CA ILE A 172 -23.36 9.84 1.77
C ILE A 172 -23.96 10.35 0.46
N LEU A 173 -23.80 11.63 0.18
CA LEU A 173 -24.06 12.21 -1.13
C LEU A 173 -22.84 11.88 -1.99
N ILE A 174 -23.05 11.06 -3.02
CA ILE A 174 -22.12 10.87 -4.14
C ILE A 174 -22.37 12.00 -5.13
#